data_AF-A0A1H6VL71-F1
#
_entry.id   AF-A0A1H6VL71-F1
#
_cell.length_a   1.000
_cell.length_b   1.000
_cell.length_c   1.000
_cell.angle_alpha   90.00
_cell.angle_beta   90.00
_cell.angle_gamma   90.00
#
_symmetry.space_group_name_H-M   'P 1'
#
loop_
_entity.id
_entity.type
_entity.pdbx_description
1 polymer ?
#
loop_
_entity_poly.entity_id
_entity_poly.type
_entity_poly.pdbx_seq_one_letter_code
_entity_poly.pdbx_strand_id
1 'polypeptide(L)'
;MRETFELLCHEVLPTLYPEYRLTQLPAQWWYKHHEIDVVATTDQSTLIVGEAKFTNSPLGYDVLAKLENTTDHIDWKTNTGGTPEYEYALFSHSRFKNSVEEAATERDNLQFVALGEIVSVLESS
;
A
#
# COMPACT_ATOMS: atom_id res chain seq x y z
N MET A 1 10.55 -5.96 -14.36
CA MET A 1 9.21 -5.35 -14.54
C MET A 1 8.46 -5.30 -13.22
N ARG A 2 8.19 -6.43 -12.54
CA ARG A 2 7.58 -6.43 -11.19
C ARG A 2 8.43 -5.64 -10.18
N GLU A 3 9.70 -6.00 -10.02
CA GLU A 3 10.62 -5.32 -9.08
C GLU A 3 10.76 -3.81 -9.36
N THR A 4 10.84 -3.43 -10.64
CA THR A 4 10.88 -2.01 -11.05
C THR A 4 9.60 -1.28 -10.69
N PHE A 5 8.44 -1.92 -10.85
CA PHE A 5 7.16 -1.33 -10.48
C PHE A 5 7.03 -1.18 -8.96
N GLU A 6 7.47 -2.16 -8.18
CA GLU A 6 7.51 -2.09 -6.72
C GLU A 6 8.37 -0.92 -6.23
N LEU A 7 9.53 -0.69 -6.84
CA LEU A 7 10.36 0.46 -6.51
C LEU A 7 9.65 1.80 -6.76
N LEU A 8 8.91 1.93 -7.86
CA LEU A 8 8.09 3.12 -8.11
C LEU A 8 6.98 3.28 -7.06
N CYS A 9 6.38 2.18 -6.60
CA CYS A 9 5.39 2.20 -5.53
C CYS A 9 6.00 2.64 -4.20
N HIS A 10 7.23 2.24 -3.91
CA HIS A 10 7.98 2.72 -2.74
C HIS A 10 8.29 4.22 -2.85
N GLU A 11 8.73 4.67 -4.02
CA GLU A 11 9.13 6.05 -4.27
C GLU A 11 7.97 7.04 -4.15
N VAL A 12 6.79 6.66 -4.64
CA VAL A 12 5.60 7.54 -4.61
C VAL A 12 4.92 7.60 -3.25
N LEU A 13 5.19 6.65 -2.35
CA LEU A 13 4.48 6.49 -1.08
C LEU A 13 4.46 7.76 -0.20
N PRO A 14 5.59 8.50 -0.02
CA PRO A 14 5.57 9.74 0.77
C PRO A 14 4.67 10.83 0.18
N THR A 15 4.50 10.85 -1.14
CA THR A 15 3.66 11.85 -1.83
C THR A 15 2.18 11.48 -1.78
N LEU A 16 1.85 10.19 -1.73
CA LEU A 16 0.47 9.70 -1.58
C LEU A 16 -0.10 9.89 -0.18
N TYR A 17 0.78 9.89 0.82
CA TYR A 17 0.46 9.94 2.25
C TYR A 17 1.12 11.16 2.92
N PRO A 18 0.86 12.40 2.45
CA PRO A 18 1.54 13.61 2.93
C PRO A 18 1.24 13.96 4.40
N GLU A 19 0.16 13.42 4.96
CA GLU A 19 -0.23 13.54 6.36
C GLU A 19 0.68 12.75 7.33
N TYR A 20 1.44 11.78 6.79
CA TYR A 20 2.34 10.94 7.56
C TYR A 20 3.79 11.26 7.23
N ARG A 21 4.65 11.34 8.25
CA ARG A 21 6.10 11.34 8.02
C ARG A 21 6.62 9.91 8.19
N LEU A 22 7.12 9.34 7.10
CA LEU A 22 7.73 8.01 7.14
C LEU A 22 8.98 8.02 8.03
N THR A 23 9.05 7.08 8.97
CA THR A 23 10.20 6.91 9.88
C THR A 23 11.25 5.97 9.31
N GLN A 24 10.87 5.16 8.32
CA GLN A 24 11.75 4.28 7.56
C GLN A 24 11.38 4.35 6.08
N LEU A 25 12.35 4.02 5.22
CA LEU A 25 12.05 3.87 3.80
C LEU A 25 11.09 2.70 3.60
N PRO A 26 10.12 2.82 2.66
CA PRO A 26 9.25 1.71 2.32
C PRO A 26 10.08 0.49 1.91
N ALA A 27 9.67 -0.69 2.35
CA ALA A 27 10.36 -1.93 2.08
C ALA A 27 9.37 -3.09 1.99
N GLN A 28 9.82 -4.20 1.41
CA GLN A 28 9.07 -5.45 1.45
C GLN A 28 9.13 -6.05 2.86
N TRP A 29 8.04 -6.68 3.28
CA TRP A 29 7.99 -7.47 4.50
C TRP A 29 7.74 -8.94 4.18
N TRP A 30 8.49 -9.82 4.84
CA TRP A 30 8.39 -11.26 4.65
C TRP A 30 8.47 -12.01 5.98
N TYR A 31 7.50 -12.89 6.23
CA TYR A 31 7.51 -13.76 7.41
C TYR A 31 6.66 -15.01 7.19
N LYS A 32 7.20 -16.20 7.50
CA LYS A 32 6.46 -17.48 7.43
C LYS A 32 5.58 -17.65 6.17
N HIS A 33 6.15 -17.38 4.99
CA HIS A 33 5.47 -17.44 3.68
C HIS A 33 4.48 -16.32 3.37
N HIS A 34 4.33 -15.36 4.26
CA HIS A 34 3.61 -14.12 4.01
C HIS A 34 4.56 -13.08 3.41
N GLU A 35 4.05 -12.35 2.42
CA GLU A 35 4.72 -11.26 1.70
C GLU A 35 3.79 -10.06 1.70
N ILE A 36 4.35 -8.88 1.96
CA ILE A 36 3.73 -7.60 1.65
C ILE A 36 4.74 -6.79 0.84
N ASP A 37 4.33 -6.36 -0.35
CA ASP A 37 5.22 -5.70 -1.32
C ASP A 37 5.70 -4.33 -0.82
N VAL A 38 4.87 -3.62 -0.06
CA VAL A 38 5.15 -2.28 0.47
C VAL A 38 4.76 -2.21 1.95
N VAL A 39 5.71 -1.92 2.83
CA VAL A 39 5.46 -1.63 4.24
C VAL A 39 6.26 -0.39 4.63
N ALA A 40 5.60 0.58 5.24
CA ALA A 40 6.24 1.79 5.76
C ALA A 40 5.68 2.18 7.13
N THR A 41 6.59 2.44 8.07
CA THR A 41 6.26 2.90 9.42
C THR A 41 6.18 4.42 9.43
N THR A 42 5.12 4.96 10.04
CA THR A 42 4.93 6.43 10.16
C THR A 42 5.41 6.94 11.52
N ASP A 43 5.43 8.25 11.69
CA ASP A 43 5.68 8.91 12.97
C ASP A 43 4.45 8.90 13.90
N GLN A 44 3.35 8.29 13.45
CA GLN A 44 2.13 8.08 14.19
C GLN A 44 1.95 6.59 14.56
N SER A 45 0.77 6.23 15.05
CA SER A 45 0.38 4.84 15.36
C SER A 45 0.00 4.03 14.11
N THR A 46 0.35 4.51 12.92
CA THR A 46 -0.13 4.00 11.64
C THR A 46 0.97 3.30 10.86
N LEU A 47 0.67 2.12 10.34
CA LEU A 47 1.50 1.39 9.39
C LEU A 47 0.85 1.46 8.01
N ILE A 48 1.60 1.93 7.01
CA ILE A 48 1.15 1.88 5.62
C ILE A 48 1.58 0.52 5.05
N VAL A 49 0.62 -0.24 4.54
CA VAL A 49 0.84 -1.54 3.91
C VAL A 49 0.26 -1.55 2.51
N GLY A 50 0.93 -2.21 1.58
CA GLY A 50 0.49 -2.23 0.20
C GLY A 50 0.93 -3.43 -0.60
N GLU A 51 0.13 -3.72 -1.63
CA GLU A 51 0.39 -4.78 -2.59
C GLU A 51 0.57 -4.15 -3.98
N ALA A 52 1.64 -4.56 -4.68
CA ALA A 52 1.96 -4.09 -6.01
C ALA A 52 1.67 -5.20 -7.03
N LYS A 53 0.72 -4.96 -7.94
CA LYS A 53 0.37 -5.92 -8.98
C LYS A 53 0.62 -5.35 -10.37
N PHE A 54 1.71 -5.82 -10.96
CA PHE A 54 1.99 -5.62 -12.38
C PHE A 54 1.22 -6.64 -13.24
N THR A 55 -0.07 -6.40 -13.46
CA THR A 55 -0.95 -7.28 -14.24
C THR A 55 -1.81 -6.50 -15.23
N ASN A 56 -2.27 -7.18 -16.28
CA ASN A 56 -3.23 -6.66 -17.26
C ASN A 56 -4.70 -6.93 -16.86
N SER A 57 -4.91 -7.75 -15.83
CA SER A 57 -6.24 -8.06 -15.31
C SER A 57 -6.65 -7.06 -14.23
N PRO A 58 -7.92 -6.62 -14.19
CA PRO A 58 -8.37 -5.72 -13.14
C PRO A 58 -8.24 -6.35 -11.75
N LEU A 59 -7.68 -5.61 -10.79
CA LEU A 59 -7.58 -6.08 -9.41
C LEU A 59 -8.96 -6.16 -8.77
N GLY A 60 -9.21 -7.27 -8.09
CA GLY A 60 -10.43 -7.53 -7.35
C GLY A 60 -10.22 -7.42 -5.84
N TYR A 61 -11.34 -7.58 -5.12
CA TYR A 61 -11.37 -7.57 -3.65
C TYR A 61 -10.51 -8.68 -3.04
N ASP A 62 -10.23 -9.74 -3.80
CA ASP A 62 -9.35 -10.84 -3.41
C ASP A 62 -7.94 -10.37 -3.05
N VAL A 63 -7.43 -9.33 -3.72
CA VAL A 63 -6.10 -8.77 -3.42
C VAL A 63 -6.13 -8.01 -2.10
N LEU A 64 -7.16 -7.17 -1.88
CA LEU A 64 -7.34 -6.44 -0.62
C LEU A 64 -7.49 -7.40 0.55
N ALA A 65 -8.38 -8.37 0.43
CA ALA A 65 -8.62 -9.36 1.48
C ALA A 65 -7.34 -10.14 1.81
N LYS A 66 -6.53 -10.50 0.80
CA LYS A 66 -5.24 -11.15 1.03
C LYS A 66 -4.26 -10.25 1.79
N LEU A 67 -4.18 -8.96 1.41
CA LEU A 67 -3.32 -7.99 2.08
C LEU A 67 -3.74 -7.77 3.54
N GLU A 68 -5.03 -7.59 3.81
CA GLU A 68 -5.59 -7.46 5.17
C GLU A 68 -5.26 -8.70 6.03
N ASN A 69 -5.58 -9.90 5.54
CA ASN A 69 -5.26 -11.15 6.23
C ASN A 69 -3.75 -11.30 6.47
N THR A 70 -2.91 -10.79 5.57
CA THR A 70 -1.45 -10.86 5.72
C THR A 70 -0.94 -9.86 6.74
N THR A 71 -1.56 -8.68 6.81
CA THR A 71 -1.26 -7.62 7.75
C THR A 71 -1.48 -8.07 9.20
N ASP A 72 -2.48 -8.92 9.44
CA ASP A 72 -2.73 -9.54 10.76
C ASP A 72 -1.55 -10.36 11.30
N HIS A 73 -0.60 -10.76 10.45
CA HIS A 73 0.61 -11.49 10.85
C HIS A 73 1.78 -10.58 11.23
N ILE A 74 1.65 -9.26 11.04
CA ILE A 74 2.68 -8.30 11.42
C ILE A 74 2.61 -8.05 12.92
N ASP A 75 3.62 -8.51 13.67
CA ASP A 75 3.80 -8.15 15.08
C ASP A 75 4.50 -6.79 15.20
N TRP A 76 3.83 -5.74 14.73
CA TRP A 76 4.30 -4.36 14.86
C TRP A 76 3.64 -3.67 16.05
N LYS A 77 4.46 -2.91 16.78
CA LYS A 77 4.00 -2.10 17.92
C LYS A 77 4.28 -0.65 17.63
N THR A 78 3.28 0.18 17.87
CA THR A 78 3.39 1.63 17.74
C THR A 78 4.42 2.14 18.75
N ASN A 79 5.24 3.12 18.34
CA ASN A 79 6.22 3.73 19.24
C ASN A 79 5.55 4.48 20.41
N THR A 80 4.27 4.81 20.27
CA THR A 80 3.44 5.55 21.23
C THR A 80 2.65 4.64 22.17
N GLY A 81 2.65 3.32 21.97
CA GLY A 81 1.98 2.34 22.84
C GLY A 81 0.47 2.22 22.67
N GLY A 82 -0.09 2.79 21.59
CA GLY A 82 -1.51 2.65 21.21
C GLY A 82 -1.78 1.46 20.27
N THR A 83 -3.06 1.25 19.95
CA THR A 83 -3.50 0.28 18.94
C THR A 83 -2.91 0.65 17.57
N PRO A 84 -2.25 -0.27 16.86
CA PRO A 84 -1.83 -0.06 15.48
C PRO A 84 -3.02 0.25 14.57
N GLU A 85 -2.90 1.31 13.79
CA GLU A 85 -3.79 1.63 12.67
C GLU A 85 -3.09 1.25 11.35
N TYR A 86 -3.89 1.01 10.31
CA TYR A 86 -3.39 0.55 9.01
C TYR A 86 -4.01 1.34 7.87
N GLU A 87 -3.13 1.85 7.02
CA GLU A 87 -3.46 2.39 5.70
C GLU A 87 -3.15 1.35 4.64
N TYR A 88 -4.10 1.10 3.74
CA TYR A 88 -3.96 0.11 2.69
C TYR A 88 -3.77 0.79 1.34
N ALA A 89 -2.72 0.40 0.62
CA ALA A 89 -2.43 0.88 -0.73
C ALA A 89 -2.41 -0.29 -1.71
N LEU A 90 -3.27 -0.25 -2.74
CA LEU A 90 -3.26 -1.25 -3.80
C LEU A 90 -2.80 -0.61 -5.10
N PHE A 91 -1.59 -1.00 -5.51
CA PHE A 91 -0.94 -0.50 -6.72
C PHE A 91 -1.20 -1.43 -7.89
N SER A 92 -1.61 -0.87 -9.02
CA SER A 92 -1.92 -1.66 -10.21
C SER A 92 -1.30 -1.06 -11.46
N HIS A 93 -0.74 -1.92 -12.32
CA HIS A 93 -0.38 -1.53 -13.68
C HIS A 93 -1.62 -1.17 -14.52
N SER A 94 -2.75 -1.83 -14.25
CA SER A 94 -4.02 -1.66 -14.97
C SER A 94 -5.10 -1.05 -14.08
N ARG A 95 -6.34 -0.98 -14.58
CA ARG A 95 -7.49 -0.49 -13.80
C ARG A 95 -7.95 -1.47 -12.71
N PHE A 96 -8.83 -1.03 -11.85
CA PHE A 96 -9.44 -1.84 -10.79
C PHE A 96 -10.84 -2.31 -11.24
N LYS A 97 -11.41 -3.32 -10.56
CA LYS A 97 -12.84 -3.65 -10.74
C LYS A 97 -13.69 -2.57 -10.05
N ASN A 98 -14.83 -2.18 -10.63
CA ASN A 98 -15.70 -1.14 -10.05
C ASN A 98 -16.06 -1.39 -8.58
N SER A 99 -16.35 -2.64 -8.21
CA SER A 99 -16.68 -3.02 -6.83
C SER A 99 -15.56 -2.72 -5.82
N VAL A 100 -14.33 -2.66 -6.31
CA VAL A 100 -13.14 -2.36 -5.52
C VAL A 100 -12.97 -0.84 -5.44
N GLU A 101 -13.13 -0.13 -6.55
CA GLU A 101 -13.11 1.35 -6.56
C GLU A 101 -14.17 1.95 -5.64
N GLU A 102 -15.38 1.39 -5.63
CA GLU A 102 -16.45 1.77 -4.70
C GLU A 102 -16.00 1.65 -3.24
N ALA A 103 -15.31 0.55 -2.88
CA ALA A 103 -14.83 0.34 -1.52
C ALA A 103 -13.78 1.38 -1.08
N ALA A 104 -12.92 1.90 -1.97
CA ALA A 104 -12.04 3.01 -1.61
C ALA A 104 -12.78 4.33 -1.46
N THR A 105 -13.85 4.55 -2.22
CA THR A 105 -14.66 5.78 -2.02
C THR A 105 -15.43 5.78 -0.70
N GLU A 106 -15.69 4.60 -0.14
CA GLU A 106 -16.39 4.44 1.15
C GLU A 106 -15.43 4.31 2.34
N ARG A 107 -14.15 4.00 2.11
CA ARG A 107 -13.15 3.76 3.17
C ARG A 107 -12.05 4.81 3.12
N ASP A 108 -11.92 5.55 4.21
CA ASP A 108 -10.87 6.56 4.35
C ASP A 108 -9.45 5.96 4.44
N ASN A 109 -9.33 4.67 4.77
CA ASN A 109 -8.05 3.99 5.00
C ASN A 109 -7.56 3.10 3.83
N LEU A 110 -8.08 3.33 2.62
CA LEU A 110 -7.79 2.52 1.44
C LEU A 110 -7.59 3.39 0.19
N GLN A 111 -6.43 3.28 -0.43
CA GLN A 111 -6.09 3.96 -1.68
C GLN A 111 -5.84 2.98 -2.82
N PHE A 112 -6.36 3.31 -4.00
CA PHE A 112 -6.07 2.62 -5.26
C PHE A 112 -5.22 3.50 -6.14
N VAL A 113 -4.05 3.01 -6.54
CA VAL A 113 -3.08 3.80 -7.28
C VAL A 113 -2.71 3.09 -8.57
N ALA A 114 -3.13 3.66 -9.69
CA ALA A 114 -2.78 3.14 -11.01
C ALA A 114 -1.39 3.62 -11.44
N LEU A 115 -0.68 2.86 -12.28
CA LEU A 115 0.64 3.26 -12.79
C LEU A 115 0.64 4.68 -13.41
N GLY A 116 -0.42 5.05 -14.13
CA GLY A 116 -0.52 6.38 -14.73
C GLY A 116 -0.51 7.51 -13.69
N GLU A 117 -1.10 7.26 -12.51
CA GLU A 117 -1.08 8.19 -11.39
C GLU A 117 0.29 8.24 -10.73
N ILE A 118 0.92 7.08 -10.50
CA ILE A 118 2.30 7.00 -9.96
C ILE A 118 3.25 7.85 -10.81
N VAL A 119 3.22 7.64 -12.14
CA VAL A 119 4.07 8.40 -13.07
C VAL A 119 3.72 9.90 -13.02
N SER A 120 2.43 10.25 -13.00
CA SER A 120 2.01 11.67 -12.95
C SER A 120 2.49 12.37 -11.67
N VAL A 121 2.46 11.68 -10.54
CA VAL A 121 2.91 12.19 -9.25
C VAL A 121 4.43 12.36 -9.23
N LEU A 122 5.19 11.35 -9.68
CA LEU A 122 6.65 11.39 -9.69
C LEU A 122 7.20 12.43 -10.67
N GLU A 123 6.57 12.64 -11.82
CA GLU A 123 6.95 13.70 -12.77
C GLU A 123 6.63 15.11 -12.26
N SER A 124 5.76 15.23 -11.26
CA SER A 124 5.34 16.52 -10.66
C SER A 124 6.05 16.84 -9.34
N SER A 125 6.91 15.94 -8.84
CA SER A 125 7.59 16.03 -7.55
C SER A 125 8.99 16.64 -7.62
#